data_AF-Q8YRW0-F1
#
_entry.id   AF-Q8YRW0-F1
#
_cell.length_a   1.000
_cell.length_b   1.000
_cell.length_c   1.000
_cell.angle_alpha   90.00
_cell.angle_beta   90.00
_cell.angle_gamma   90.00
#
_symmetry.space_group_name_H-M   'P 1'
#
loop_
_entity.id
_entity.type
_entity.pdbx_description
1 polymer ?
#
loop_
_entity_poly.entity_id
_entity_poly.type
_entity_poly.pdbx_seq_one_letter_code
_entity_poly.pdbx_strand_id
1 'polypeptide(L)'
;MMKEGSPLGKSIMKLKLSKLSDRILHYLADLTKTLLGLDHKKFQQLSLSILSLLLWVVFGMITIANFTPPAFALEYNKEILVEADFSGRDLTDSSFTKANLRQSNFSKSNLTGVSFFAANLESANLEGSNLTNATLDSARLIKANLKNAVLEGAFAASTKFDGAIIDGADFTDVLLRPDEQKKLCKVAKGTNPTTGRETRDTLFCP
;
A
#
# COMPACT_ATOMS: atom_id res chain seq x y z
N MET A 1 -55.68 -43.11 2.45
CA MET A 1 -56.43 -42.76 1.23
C MET A 1 -56.88 -41.31 1.36
N MET A 2 -56.05 -40.34 0.96
CA MET A 2 -56.11 -39.67 -0.34
C MET A 2 -57.53 -39.27 -0.76
N LYS A 3 -57.90 -38.01 -0.50
CA LYS A 3 -58.57 -37.21 -1.52
C LYS A 3 -57.58 -36.14 -1.96
N GLU A 4 -56.84 -36.49 -3.00
CA GLU A 4 -56.08 -35.55 -3.82
C GLU A 4 -56.94 -34.31 -4.08
N GLY A 5 -56.37 -33.14 -3.79
CA GLY A 5 -56.95 -31.89 -4.28
C GLY A 5 -57.13 -32.01 -5.79
N SER A 6 -58.40 -31.94 -6.22
CA SER A 6 -58.83 -32.14 -7.61
C SER A 6 -57.84 -31.51 -8.60
N PRO A 7 -57.40 -32.24 -9.66
CA PRO A 7 -56.55 -31.69 -10.73
C PRO A 7 -57.12 -30.40 -11.33
N LEU A 8 -58.45 -30.27 -11.32
CA LEU A 8 -59.17 -29.08 -11.77
C LEU A 8 -58.85 -27.85 -10.91
N GLY A 9 -58.74 -28.00 -9.59
CA GLY A 9 -58.47 -26.91 -8.65
C GLY A 9 -57.07 -26.29 -8.81
N LYS A 10 -56.05 -27.13 -9.04
CA LYS A 10 -54.67 -26.67 -9.31
C LYS A 10 -54.55 -25.98 -10.67
N SER A 11 -55.22 -26.50 -11.70
CA SER A 11 -55.26 -25.86 -13.03
C SER A 11 -56.00 -24.52 -13.01
N ILE A 12 -57.13 -24.43 -12.31
CA ILE A 12 -57.89 -23.17 -12.19
C ILE A 12 -57.08 -22.12 -11.41
N MET A 13 -56.34 -22.53 -10.38
CA MET A 13 -55.48 -21.62 -9.62
C MET A 13 -54.31 -21.11 -10.47
N LYS A 14 -53.60 -21.98 -11.22
CA LYS A 14 -52.56 -21.55 -12.17
C LYS A 14 -53.10 -20.63 -13.26
N LEU A 15 -54.30 -20.92 -13.80
CA LEU A 15 -54.95 -20.08 -14.82
C LEU A 15 -55.39 -18.71 -14.27
N LYS A 16 -55.81 -18.65 -13.00
CA LYS A 16 -56.12 -17.39 -12.32
C LYS A 16 -54.86 -16.58 -12.03
N LEU A 17 -53.78 -17.23 -11.60
CA LEU A 17 -52.48 -16.58 -11.38
C LEU A 17 -51.86 -16.05 -12.68
N SER A 18 -51.95 -16.81 -13.79
CA SER A 18 -51.46 -16.33 -15.10
C SER A 18 -52.26 -15.12 -15.58
N LYS A 19 -53.60 -15.18 -15.49
CA LYS A 19 -54.47 -14.04 -15.85
C LYS A 19 -54.27 -12.82 -14.94
N LEU A 20 -53.92 -13.03 -13.67
CA LEU A 20 -53.60 -11.95 -12.73
C LEU A 20 -52.24 -11.32 -13.09
N SER A 21 -51.24 -12.13 -13.43
CA SER A 21 -49.95 -11.68 -13.96
C SER A 21 -50.13 -10.84 -15.22
N ASP A 22 -50.93 -11.32 -16.18
CA ASP A 22 -51.18 -10.62 -17.45
C ASP A 22 -51.89 -9.28 -17.23
N ARG A 23 -52.86 -9.23 -16.31
CA ARG A 23 -53.55 -7.97 -15.93
C ARG A 23 -52.62 -6.98 -15.27
N ILE A 24 -51.72 -7.44 -14.40
CA ILE A 24 -50.74 -6.58 -13.75
C ILE A 24 -49.75 -6.05 -14.79
N LEU A 25 -49.27 -6.88 -15.72
CA LEU A 25 -48.42 -6.44 -16.84
C LEU A 25 -49.10 -5.39 -17.73
N HIS A 26 -50.38 -5.58 -18.07
CA HIS A 26 -51.15 -4.59 -18.82
C HIS A 26 -51.34 -3.28 -18.05
N TYR A 27 -51.67 -3.36 -16.75
CA TYR A 27 -51.85 -2.18 -15.91
C TYR A 27 -50.55 -1.39 -15.76
N LEU A 28 -49.42 -2.07 -15.57
CA LEU A 28 -48.10 -1.44 -15.52
C LEU A 28 -47.71 -0.83 -16.88
N ALA A 29 -48.09 -1.44 -18.00
CA ALA A 29 -47.86 -0.90 -19.35
C ALA A 29 -48.70 0.36 -19.65
N ASP A 30 -49.95 0.42 -19.18
CA ASP A 30 -50.79 1.62 -19.31
C ASP A 30 -50.36 2.73 -18.33
N LEU A 31 -49.95 2.36 -17.11
CA LEU A 31 -49.46 3.30 -16.11
C LEU A 31 -48.15 3.96 -16.58
N THR A 32 -47.26 3.20 -17.22
CA THR A 32 -46.02 3.73 -17.83
C THR A 32 -46.30 4.64 -19.02
N LYS A 33 -47.27 4.31 -19.89
CA LYS A 33 -47.72 5.22 -20.97
C LYS A 33 -48.30 6.52 -20.44
N THR A 34 -49.11 6.45 -19.39
CA THR A 34 -49.86 7.61 -18.87
C THR A 34 -48.99 8.56 -18.05
N LEU A 35 -48.09 8.02 -17.22
CA LEU A 35 -47.21 8.84 -16.37
C LEU A 35 -45.95 9.33 -17.08
N LEU A 36 -45.41 8.56 -18.04
CA LEU A 36 -44.13 8.86 -18.70
C LEU A 36 -44.27 9.17 -20.19
N GLY A 37 -45.45 8.98 -20.80
CA GLY A 37 -45.67 9.24 -22.24
C GLY A 37 -44.94 8.28 -23.19
N LEU A 38 -44.41 7.16 -22.68
CA LEU A 38 -43.55 6.24 -23.44
C LEU A 38 -44.30 4.96 -23.82
N ASP A 39 -44.29 4.59 -25.10
CA ASP A 39 -44.81 3.30 -25.56
C ASP A 39 -43.85 2.14 -25.20
N HIS A 40 -44.36 0.91 -25.17
CA HIS A 40 -43.68 -0.29 -24.66
C HIS A 40 -42.28 -0.48 -25.26
N LYS A 41 -42.12 -0.29 -26.58
CA LYS A 41 -40.81 -0.39 -27.26
C LYS A 41 -39.82 0.66 -26.77
N LYS A 42 -40.29 1.90 -26.53
CA LYS A 42 -39.45 3.00 -26.02
C LYS A 42 -39.07 2.78 -24.55
N PHE A 43 -40.00 2.27 -23.74
CA PHE A 43 -39.72 1.90 -22.35
C PHE A 43 -38.68 0.77 -22.26
N GLN A 44 -38.83 -0.27 -23.08
CA GLN A 44 -37.84 -1.35 -23.18
C GLN A 44 -36.47 -0.83 -23.61
N GLN A 45 -36.40 -0.01 -24.66
CA GLN A 45 -35.15 0.57 -25.13
C GLN A 45 -34.49 1.46 -24.05
N LEU A 46 -35.27 2.30 -23.38
CA LEU A 46 -34.79 3.15 -22.29
C LEU A 46 -34.25 2.33 -21.12
N SER A 47 -34.96 1.25 -20.73
CA SER A 47 -34.53 0.35 -19.66
C SER A 47 -33.21 -0.37 -19.99
N LEU A 48 -33.02 -0.79 -21.24
CA LEU A 48 -31.78 -1.41 -21.71
C LEU A 48 -30.62 -0.41 -21.75
N SER A 49 -30.87 0.83 -22.17
CA SER A 49 -29.87 1.91 -22.15
C SER A 49 -29.45 2.27 -20.73
N ILE A 50 -30.39 2.37 -19.79
CA ILE A 50 -30.10 2.63 -18.37
C ILE A 50 -29.30 1.47 -17.77
N LEU A 51 -29.73 0.23 -18.01
CA LEU A 51 -29.01 -0.96 -17.54
C LEU A 51 -27.58 -1.01 -18.09
N SER A 52 -27.39 -0.72 -19.38
CA SER A 52 -26.07 -0.64 -20.00
C SER A 52 -25.21 0.45 -19.37
N LEU A 53 -25.76 1.65 -19.13
CA LEU A 53 -25.04 2.74 -18.47
C LEU A 53 -24.63 2.34 -17.05
N LEU A 54 -25.52 1.70 -16.29
CA LEU A 54 -25.20 1.19 -14.95
C LEU A 54 -24.11 0.13 -14.99
N LEU A 55 -24.12 -0.77 -15.98
CA LEU A 55 -23.06 -1.76 -16.17
C LEU A 55 -21.72 -1.11 -16.49
N TRP A 56 -21.70 -0.08 -17.33
CA TRP A 56 -20.48 0.69 -17.63
C TRP A 56 -19.97 1.48 -16.43
N VAL A 57 -20.86 2.05 -15.63
CA VAL A 57 -20.50 2.74 -14.37
C VAL A 57 -19.94 1.73 -13.36
N VAL A 58 -20.58 0.59 -13.18
CA VAL A 58 -20.09 -0.48 -12.28
C VAL A 58 -18.75 -1.02 -12.77
N PHE A 59 -18.60 -1.28 -14.07
CA PHE A 59 -17.34 -1.70 -14.66
C PHE A 59 -16.25 -0.64 -14.44
N GLY A 60 -16.53 0.63 -14.69
CA GLY A 60 -15.61 1.74 -14.43
C GLY A 60 -15.21 1.83 -12.96
N MET A 61 -16.17 1.70 -12.05
CA MET A 61 -15.91 1.66 -10.60
C MET A 61 -15.04 0.47 -10.20
N ILE A 62 -15.25 -0.72 -10.79
CA ILE A 62 -14.42 -1.90 -10.58
C ILE A 62 -13.00 -1.65 -11.11
N THR A 63 -12.85 -1.06 -12.30
CA THR A 63 -11.52 -0.77 -12.86
C THR A 63 -10.75 0.25 -12.04
N ILE A 64 -11.43 1.26 -11.47
CA ILE A 64 -10.80 2.29 -10.65
C ILE A 64 -10.46 1.73 -9.26
N ALA A 65 -11.35 0.93 -8.66
CA ALA A 65 -11.11 0.34 -7.34
C ALA A 65 -9.95 -0.66 -7.32
N ASN A 66 -9.64 -1.27 -8.46
CA ASN A 66 -8.48 -2.17 -8.62
C ASN A 66 -7.26 -1.47 -9.25
N PHE A 67 -7.32 -0.16 -9.49
CA PHE A 67 -6.19 0.61 -9.99
C PHE A 67 -5.26 0.92 -8.82
N THR A 68 -4.34 -0.01 -8.55
CA THR A 68 -3.16 0.30 -7.75
C THR A 68 -2.20 1.09 -8.64
N PRO A 69 -1.86 2.35 -8.32
CA PRO A 69 -0.85 3.05 -9.09
C PRO A 69 0.46 2.25 -9.00
N PRO A 70 1.22 2.15 -10.11
CA PRO A 70 2.53 1.52 -10.04
C PRO A 70 3.38 2.26 -9.01
N ALA A 71 4.16 1.53 -8.22
CA ALA A 71 5.14 2.13 -7.32
C ALA A 71 6.16 2.90 -8.18
N PHE A 72 6.09 4.22 -8.16
CA PHE A 72 7.06 5.06 -8.84
C PHE A 72 8.28 5.21 -7.93
N ALA A 73 9.43 4.71 -8.38
CA ALA A 73 10.71 5.10 -7.79
C ALA A 73 10.86 6.62 -7.99
N LEU A 74 10.99 7.36 -6.88
CA LEU A 74 11.14 8.82 -6.91
C LEU A 74 12.63 9.17 -6.98
N GLU A 75 12.99 10.10 -7.86
CA GLU A 75 14.36 10.63 -7.94
C GLU A 75 14.48 11.99 -7.25
N TYR A 76 15.28 12.03 -6.19
CA TYR A 76 15.64 13.20 -5.37
C TYR A 76 17.16 13.46 -5.40
N ASN A 77 17.81 13.04 -6.47
CA ASN A 77 19.26 13.05 -6.60
C ASN A 77 19.83 14.47 -6.52
N LYS A 78 20.82 14.68 -5.66
CA LYS A 78 21.51 15.97 -5.43
C LYS A 78 20.62 17.11 -4.89
N GLU A 79 19.39 16.81 -4.50
CA GLU A 79 18.48 17.80 -3.94
C GLU A 79 18.91 18.27 -2.54
N ILE A 80 18.48 19.49 -2.18
CA ILE A 80 18.63 20.04 -0.82
C ILE A 80 17.29 19.89 -0.10
N LEU A 81 17.21 18.89 0.77
CA LEU A 81 15.99 18.44 1.45
C LEU A 81 16.18 18.46 2.98
N VAL A 82 16.94 19.43 3.47
CA VAL A 82 17.22 19.64 4.89
C VAL A 82 15.90 19.82 5.65
N GLU A 83 15.74 19.13 6.77
CA GLU A 83 14.52 19.15 7.61
C GLU A 83 13.23 18.70 6.92
N ALA A 84 13.31 18.09 5.73
CA ALA A 84 12.15 17.56 5.03
C ALA A 84 11.52 16.37 5.77
N ASP A 85 10.19 16.24 5.67
CA ASP A 85 9.43 15.14 6.27
C ASP A 85 9.06 14.07 5.24
N PHE A 86 9.58 12.87 5.48
CA PHE A 86 9.33 11.64 4.75
C PHE A 86 8.79 10.52 5.65
N SER A 87 8.39 10.85 6.88
CA SER A 87 7.97 9.85 7.86
C SER A 87 6.76 9.03 7.39
N GLY A 88 6.81 7.72 7.63
CA GLY A 88 5.74 6.78 7.26
C GLY A 88 5.53 6.57 5.76
N ARG A 89 6.35 7.18 4.89
CA ARG A 89 6.18 7.06 3.43
C ARG A 89 6.71 5.73 2.90
N ASP A 90 6.11 5.26 1.81
CA ASP A 90 6.71 4.25 0.96
C ASP A 90 7.62 4.94 -0.07
N LEU A 91 8.90 4.65 0.02
CA LEU A 91 9.99 5.18 -0.80
C LEU A 91 10.82 4.01 -1.37
N THR A 92 10.20 2.84 -1.51
CA THR A 92 10.82 1.65 -2.11
C THR A 92 11.49 2.01 -3.44
N ASP A 93 12.73 1.57 -3.61
CA ASP A 93 13.58 1.79 -4.80
C ASP A 93 13.80 3.27 -5.20
N SER A 94 13.44 4.23 -4.35
CA SER A 94 13.69 5.65 -4.61
C SER A 94 15.19 5.99 -4.52
N SER A 95 15.59 7.10 -5.13
CA SER A 95 16.99 7.52 -5.17
C SER A 95 17.18 8.92 -4.60
N PHE A 96 18.03 9.03 -3.58
CA PHE A 96 18.48 10.25 -2.93
C PHE A 96 20.00 10.41 -3.08
N THR A 97 20.53 9.92 -4.19
CA THR A 97 21.97 9.89 -4.44
C THR A 97 22.55 11.30 -4.35
N LYS A 98 23.57 11.48 -3.49
CA LYS A 98 24.25 12.77 -3.22
C LYS A 98 23.32 13.88 -2.70
N ALA A 99 22.13 13.56 -2.20
CA ALA A 99 21.22 14.54 -1.62
C ALA A 99 21.72 15.07 -0.25
N ASN A 100 21.31 16.29 0.10
CA ASN A 100 21.51 16.86 1.42
C ASN A 100 20.23 16.70 2.25
N LEU A 101 20.22 15.72 3.15
CA LEU A 101 19.10 15.25 3.96
C LEU A 101 19.35 15.47 5.46
N ARG A 102 20.13 16.49 5.81
CA ARG A 102 20.41 16.78 7.22
C ARG A 102 19.12 17.06 7.95
N GLN A 103 18.97 16.48 9.14
CA GLN A 103 17.81 16.66 10.02
C GLN A 103 16.45 16.26 9.40
N SER A 104 16.44 15.61 8.24
CA SER A 104 15.20 15.12 7.62
C SER A 104 14.61 13.96 8.44
N ASN A 105 13.30 13.80 8.35
CA ASN A 105 12.57 12.76 9.07
C ASN A 105 12.14 11.63 8.14
N PHE A 106 12.71 10.45 8.32
CA PHE A 106 12.38 9.18 7.67
C PHE A 106 11.83 8.15 8.66
N SER A 107 11.35 8.56 9.84
CA SER A 107 10.88 7.59 10.83
C SER A 107 9.74 6.74 10.26
N LYS A 108 9.78 5.43 10.49
CA LYS A 108 8.76 4.45 10.09
C LYS A 108 8.48 4.38 8.58
N SER A 109 9.36 4.90 7.73
CA SER A 109 9.21 4.78 6.27
C SER A 109 9.64 3.40 5.77
N ASN A 110 9.07 2.97 4.65
CA ASN A 110 9.60 1.86 3.86
C ASN A 110 10.64 2.40 2.88
N LEU A 111 11.90 2.04 3.08
CA LEU A 111 13.08 2.45 2.32
C LEU A 111 13.78 1.23 1.69
N THR A 112 13.03 0.15 1.45
CA THR A 112 13.57 -1.07 0.84
C THR A 112 14.20 -0.73 -0.50
N GLY A 113 15.45 -1.14 -0.73
CA GLY A 113 16.16 -0.88 -1.99
C GLY A 113 16.53 0.58 -2.26
N VAL A 114 16.28 1.51 -1.33
CA VAL A 114 16.56 2.93 -1.54
C VAL A 114 18.05 3.18 -1.80
N SER A 115 18.38 4.12 -2.69
CA SER A 115 19.74 4.62 -2.83
C SER A 115 19.94 5.91 -2.03
N PHE A 116 20.78 5.86 -1.00
CA PHE A 116 21.36 7.01 -0.32
C PHE A 116 22.85 7.18 -0.65
N PHE A 117 23.31 6.67 -1.80
CA PHE A 117 24.73 6.72 -2.17
C PHE A 117 25.29 8.14 -2.05
N ALA A 118 26.35 8.30 -1.24
CA ALA A 118 26.98 9.57 -0.94
C ALA A 118 26.04 10.69 -0.42
N ALA A 119 24.88 10.35 0.13
CA ALA A 119 23.94 11.31 0.71
C ALA A 119 24.41 11.80 2.09
N ASN A 120 24.03 13.02 2.45
CA ASN A 120 24.29 13.59 3.77
C ASN A 120 23.05 13.49 4.65
N LEU A 121 23.00 12.48 5.53
CA LEU A 121 21.93 12.20 6.49
C LEU A 121 22.32 12.60 7.92
N GLU A 122 23.20 13.60 8.09
CA GLU A 122 23.64 14.02 9.42
C GLU A 122 22.44 14.48 10.27
N SER A 123 22.30 13.89 11.46
CA SER A 123 21.19 14.11 12.39
C SER A 123 19.79 13.78 11.82
N ALA A 124 19.68 13.00 10.75
CA ALA A 124 18.40 12.54 10.23
C ALA A 124 17.73 11.53 11.19
N ASN A 125 16.40 11.52 11.20
CA ASN A 125 15.62 10.56 11.98
C ASN A 125 15.19 9.38 11.11
N LEU A 126 15.72 8.18 11.32
CA LEU A 126 15.41 6.95 10.60
C LEU A 126 14.75 5.90 11.53
N GLU A 127 14.21 6.33 12.68
CA GLU A 127 13.67 5.43 13.70
C GLU A 127 12.59 4.51 13.14
N GLY A 128 12.78 3.20 13.30
CA GLY A 128 11.82 2.18 12.87
C GLY A 128 11.63 2.10 11.35
N SER A 129 12.52 2.69 10.55
CA SER A 129 12.47 2.57 9.09
C SER A 129 12.93 1.20 8.61
N ASN A 130 12.46 0.78 7.44
CA ASN A 130 12.91 -0.43 6.76
C ASN A 130 13.89 -0.07 5.64
N LEU A 131 15.19 -0.27 5.85
CA LEU A 131 16.30 -0.03 4.93
C LEU A 131 16.83 -1.34 4.32
N THR A 132 16.02 -2.40 4.27
CA THR A 132 16.44 -3.69 3.69
C THR A 132 16.96 -3.49 2.26
N ASN A 133 18.14 -4.04 1.97
CA ASN A 133 18.85 -3.90 0.68
C ASN A 133 19.15 -2.45 0.25
N ALA A 134 19.16 -1.48 1.17
CA ALA A 134 19.49 -0.10 0.84
C ALA A 134 20.95 0.07 0.42
N THR A 135 21.22 1.00 -0.50
CA THR A 135 22.58 1.45 -0.84
C THR A 135 22.95 2.65 0.01
N LEU A 136 23.80 2.44 1.01
CA LEU A 136 24.29 3.46 1.95
C LEU A 136 25.75 3.86 1.68
N ASP A 137 26.43 3.26 0.70
CA ASP A 137 27.85 3.50 0.49
C ASP A 137 28.18 4.99 0.33
N SER A 138 29.25 5.40 1.01
CA SER A 138 29.70 6.78 1.15
C SER A 138 28.71 7.75 1.82
N ALA A 139 27.57 7.28 2.34
CA ALA A 139 26.62 8.13 3.05
C ALA A 139 27.17 8.59 4.41
N ARG A 140 26.66 9.72 4.90
CA ARG A 140 26.98 10.27 6.22
C ARG A 140 25.77 10.14 7.14
N LEU A 141 25.77 9.14 8.04
CA LEU A 141 24.77 8.92 9.09
C LEU A 141 25.26 9.44 10.46
N ILE A 142 26.09 10.48 10.44
CA ILE A 142 26.64 11.08 11.66
C ILE A 142 25.49 11.60 12.52
N LYS A 143 25.42 11.18 13.79
CA LYS A 143 24.34 11.51 14.74
C LYS A 143 22.92 11.15 14.28
N ALA A 144 22.77 10.30 13.25
CA ALA A 144 21.45 9.87 12.81
C ALA A 144 20.78 8.95 13.84
N ASN A 145 19.46 9.00 13.93
CA ASN A 145 18.68 8.10 14.77
C ASN A 145 18.25 6.87 13.96
N LEU A 146 18.94 5.74 14.12
CA LEU A 146 18.62 4.45 13.50
C LEU A 146 17.91 3.50 14.47
N LYS A 147 17.40 4.00 15.60
CA LYS A 147 16.74 3.16 16.61
C LYS A 147 15.66 2.30 15.96
N ASN A 148 15.65 1.00 16.23
CA ASN A 148 14.71 0.03 15.67
C ASN A 148 14.69 -0.08 14.13
N ALA A 149 15.61 0.54 13.40
CA ALA A 149 15.67 0.43 11.95
C ALA A 149 16.11 -0.98 11.53
N VAL A 150 15.59 -1.47 10.40
CA VAL A 150 15.99 -2.74 9.80
C VAL A 150 16.90 -2.45 8.63
N LEU A 151 18.17 -2.83 8.68
CA LEU A 151 19.15 -2.59 7.62
C LEU A 151 19.55 -3.88 6.89
N GLU A 152 18.76 -4.95 6.99
CA GLU A 152 19.13 -6.28 6.48
C GLU A 152 19.64 -6.23 5.03
N GLY A 153 20.85 -6.72 4.79
CA GLY A 153 21.47 -6.73 3.45
C GLY A 153 21.91 -5.37 2.90
N ALA A 154 21.86 -4.29 3.69
CA ALA A 154 22.27 -2.97 3.22
C ALA A 154 23.77 -2.90 2.89
N PHE A 155 24.11 -2.18 1.82
CA PHE A 155 25.49 -1.98 1.39
C PHE A 155 26.04 -0.68 1.99
N ALA A 156 26.87 -0.79 3.03
CA ALA A 156 27.33 0.33 3.85
C ALA A 156 28.87 0.49 3.93
N ALA A 157 29.61 0.00 2.93
CA ALA A 157 31.06 -0.14 2.97
C ALA A 157 31.83 1.14 3.37
N SER A 158 31.47 2.31 2.82
CA SER A 158 32.15 3.58 3.13
C SER A 158 31.29 4.55 3.95
N THR A 159 30.28 4.03 4.65
CA THR A 159 29.33 4.84 5.43
C THR A 159 29.96 5.30 6.75
N LYS A 160 29.62 6.51 7.20
CA LYS A 160 30.04 7.02 8.52
C LYS A 160 28.87 6.99 9.51
N PHE A 161 29.06 6.34 10.64
CA PHE A 161 28.05 6.25 11.71
C PHE A 161 28.43 6.98 13.00
N ASP A 162 29.38 7.92 12.94
CA ASP A 162 29.89 8.59 14.15
C ASP A 162 28.75 9.25 14.95
N GLY A 163 28.52 8.76 16.18
CA GLY A 163 27.46 9.24 17.07
C GLY A 163 26.04 8.81 16.70
N ALA A 164 25.85 7.90 15.74
CA ALA A 164 24.53 7.37 15.40
C ALA A 164 23.93 6.59 16.59
N ILE A 165 22.61 6.71 16.77
CA ILE A 165 21.85 5.95 17.77
C ILE A 165 21.36 4.68 17.09
N ILE A 166 21.80 3.52 17.55
CA ILE A 166 21.52 2.22 16.92
C ILE A 166 20.79 1.23 17.84
N ASP A 167 20.17 1.73 18.92
CA ASP A 167 19.46 0.88 19.88
C ASP A 167 18.36 0.07 19.17
N GLY A 168 18.44 -1.26 19.23
CA GLY A 168 17.49 -2.14 18.54
C GLY A 168 17.56 -2.09 17.01
N ALA A 169 18.59 -1.48 16.40
CA ALA A 169 18.79 -1.57 14.96
C ALA A 169 19.22 -2.99 14.56
N ASP A 170 18.84 -3.43 13.36
CA ASP A 170 19.20 -4.74 12.83
C ASP A 170 20.19 -4.60 11.68
N PHE A 171 21.39 -5.18 11.85
CA PHE A 171 22.50 -5.13 10.89
C PHE A 171 22.77 -6.48 10.20
N THR A 172 21.82 -7.41 10.19
CA THR A 172 21.99 -8.72 9.53
C THR A 172 22.46 -8.52 8.08
N ASP A 173 23.55 -9.20 7.70
CA ASP A 173 24.12 -9.16 6.36
C ASP A 173 24.48 -7.76 5.83
N VAL A 174 24.68 -6.77 6.72
CA VAL A 174 25.16 -5.44 6.31
C VAL A 174 26.64 -5.50 6.01
N LEU A 175 27.03 -5.02 4.82
CA LEU A 175 28.44 -4.88 4.48
C LEU A 175 29.02 -3.63 5.14
N LEU A 176 29.73 -3.82 6.25
CA LEU A 176 30.44 -2.78 7.01
C LEU A 176 31.95 -2.91 6.90
N ARG A 177 32.65 -1.78 7.02
CA ARG A 177 34.08 -1.80 7.29
C ARG A 177 34.37 -2.26 8.73
N PRO A 178 35.43 -3.05 8.98
CA PRO A 178 35.73 -3.57 10.32
C PRO A 178 35.92 -2.50 11.40
N ASP A 179 36.46 -1.32 11.06
CA ASP A 179 36.63 -0.23 12.02
C ASP A 179 35.30 0.42 12.41
N GLU A 180 34.36 0.59 11.47
CA GLU A 180 33.01 1.08 11.77
C GLU A 180 32.22 0.05 12.58
N GLN A 181 32.28 -1.24 12.21
CA GLN A 181 31.69 -2.32 13.01
C GLN A 181 32.20 -2.28 14.46
N LYS A 182 33.51 -2.13 14.67
CA LYS A 182 34.11 -2.01 16.00
C LYS A 182 33.62 -0.78 16.77
N LYS A 183 33.37 0.36 16.11
CA LYS A 183 32.78 1.55 16.75
C LYS A 183 31.33 1.27 17.16
N LEU A 184 30.53 0.72 16.26
CA LEU A 184 29.12 0.38 16.50
C LEU A 184 28.99 -0.61 17.66
N CYS A 185 29.84 -1.63 17.73
CA CYS A 185 29.83 -2.62 18.82
C CYS A 185 30.06 -2.05 20.22
N LYS A 186 30.65 -0.85 20.35
CA LYS A 186 30.82 -0.18 21.65
C LYS A 186 29.52 0.41 22.18
N VAL A 187 28.57 0.70 21.30
CA VAL A 187 27.29 1.35 21.63
C VAL A 187 26.07 0.46 21.38
N ALA A 188 26.24 -0.64 20.64
CA ALA A 188 25.21 -1.59 20.28
C ALA A 188 24.54 -2.22 21.51
N LYS A 189 23.21 -2.11 21.57
CA LYS A 189 22.34 -2.68 22.60
C LYS A 189 20.89 -2.78 22.08
N GLY A 190 20.09 -3.59 22.75
CA GLY A 190 18.66 -3.72 22.46
C GLY A 190 18.35 -4.79 21.40
N THR A 191 17.05 -5.04 21.24
CA THR A 191 16.47 -6.02 20.33
C THR A 191 15.57 -5.30 19.36
N ASN A 192 15.69 -5.60 18.07
CA ASN A 192 14.81 -5.01 17.08
C ASN A 192 13.36 -5.51 17.29
N PRO A 193 12.37 -4.63 17.46
CA PRO A 193 10.99 -5.05 17.73
C PRO A 193 10.29 -5.70 16.53
N THR A 194 10.82 -5.50 15.30
CA THR A 194 10.25 -6.05 14.08
C THR A 194 10.82 -7.43 13.76
N THR A 195 12.13 -7.61 13.92
CA THR A 195 12.81 -8.87 13.55
C THR A 195 13.08 -9.79 14.73
N GLY A 196 13.03 -9.27 15.96
CA GLY A 196 13.35 -10.00 17.18
C GLY A 196 14.85 -10.29 17.39
N ARG A 197 15.73 -9.78 16.53
CA ARG A 197 17.17 -10.00 16.60
C ARG A 197 17.85 -8.95 17.49
N GLU A 198 18.87 -9.37 18.24
CA GLU A 198 19.67 -8.46 19.05
C GLU A 198 20.66 -7.68 18.18
N THR A 199 20.74 -6.36 18.39
CA THR A 199 21.63 -5.48 17.61
C THR A 199 23.08 -5.94 17.66
N ARG A 200 23.55 -6.37 18.84
CA ARG A 200 24.94 -6.83 19.05
C ARG A 200 25.25 -8.11 18.25
N ASP A 201 24.29 -9.03 18.19
CA ASP A 201 24.45 -10.30 17.48
C ASP A 201 24.46 -10.07 15.97
N THR A 202 23.56 -9.22 15.47
CA THR A 202 23.51 -8.87 14.03
C THR A 202 24.76 -8.13 13.56
N LEU A 203 25.44 -7.42 14.47
CA LEU A 203 26.73 -6.78 14.23
C LEU A 203 27.93 -7.71 14.43
N PHE A 204 27.74 -8.97 14.84
CA PHE A 204 28.83 -9.91 15.19
C PHE A 204 29.84 -9.32 16.18
N CYS A 205 29.35 -8.63 17.21
CA CYS A 205 30.22 -8.05 18.22
C CYS A 205 30.94 -9.12 19.07
N PRO A 206 32.22 -8.93 19.43
CA PRO A 206 32.95 -9.82 20.32
C PRO A 206 32.52 -9.69 21.79
#